data_AF-A0A4R2H6L7-F1
#
_entry.id   AF-A0A4R2H6L7-F1
#
_cell.length_a   1.000
_cell.length_b   1.000
_cell.length_c   1.000
_cell.angle_alpha   90.00
_cell.angle_beta   90.00
_cell.angle_gamma   90.00
#
_symmetry.space_group_name_H-M   'P 1'
#
loop_
_entity.id
_entity.type
_entity.pdbx_description
1 polymer ?
#
loop_
_entity_poly.entity_id
_entity_poly.type
_entity_poly.pdbx_seq_one_letter_code
_entity_poly.pdbx_strand_id
1 'polypeptide(L)'
;MKGLSDWIPYKINLLDNQWQVEWLDLGNHHIAEPFFDETIAIRRARMHERSVFRSVSDLNFMLEASENIEAVPLKGLIFHVSRCGSTLLSQVLSTAEENIVYAEAPLIDQILRAHENDISFDTEKVKLYLKSAVKLLGQKRNTEYQNMFIKLDSWHIHHYSILRACYPDIPFFFISREPAAVIASHQRRPGIHMVPGLVDANLLNVPYRDEFNAHSGLYTAEVLREFYIKLSAIWQEKHELNYFFDYGSGVEKMVDHFFKSINLPLPMNTRITERLTRHSKYPDQLFQPEKPVDKVSYPEVEKAYATFMNHFSR
;
A
#
# COMPACT_ATOMS: atom_id res chain seq x y z
N MET A 1 2.70 2.66 28.99
CA MET A 1 3.66 1.53 29.03
C MET A 1 4.99 1.94 28.39
N LYS A 2 6.09 2.08 29.15
CA LYS A 2 7.41 2.36 28.55
C LYS A 2 7.99 1.18 27.76
N GLY A 3 7.53 -0.05 28.02
CA GLY A 3 8.09 -1.27 27.40
C GLY A 3 7.78 -1.47 25.91
N LEU A 4 6.72 -0.83 25.39
CA LEU A 4 6.34 -0.91 23.98
C LEU A 4 6.78 0.30 23.16
N SER A 5 7.57 1.23 23.71
CA SER A 5 7.90 2.52 23.09
C SER A 5 8.42 2.42 21.65
N ASP A 6 9.07 1.31 21.31
CA ASP A 6 9.73 1.07 20.03
C ASP A 6 9.15 -0.12 19.24
N TRP A 7 8.08 -0.72 19.77
CA TRP A 7 7.46 -1.92 19.25
C TRP A 7 6.19 -1.60 18.49
N ILE A 8 6.05 -2.18 17.30
CA ILE A 8 4.83 -2.08 16.50
C ILE A 8 4.30 -3.48 16.16
N PRO A 9 2.98 -3.67 15.99
CA PRO A 9 2.46 -4.87 15.36
C PRO A 9 2.88 -4.84 13.88
N TYR A 10 3.29 -5.98 13.34
CA TYR A 10 3.64 -6.07 11.91
C TYR A 10 2.92 -7.21 11.18
N LYS A 11 2.31 -8.13 11.93
CA LYS A 11 1.63 -9.31 11.41
C LYS A 11 0.59 -9.83 12.38
N ILE A 12 -0.51 -10.35 11.87
CA ILE A 12 -1.41 -11.26 12.59
C ILE A 12 -1.46 -12.63 11.91
N ASN A 13 -1.72 -13.67 12.71
CA ASN A 13 -1.96 -15.01 12.21
C ASN A 13 -2.98 -15.74 13.08
N LEU A 14 -3.74 -16.64 12.46
CA LEU A 14 -4.61 -17.56 13.16
C LEU A 14 -3.86 -18.88 13.37
N LEU A 15 -3.59 -19.26 14.62
CA LEU A 15 -2.93 -20.52 14.99
C LEU A 15 -3.79 -21.23 16.04
N ASP A 16 -4.11 -22.50 15.82
CA ASP A 16 -4.95 -23.30 16.73
C ASP A 16 -6.28 -22.59 17.07
N ASN A 17 -6.91 -21.96 16.06
CA ASN A 17 -8.12 -21.13 16.19
C ASN A 17 -7.98 -19.94 17.14
N GLN A 18 -6.76 -19.48 17.41
CA GLN A 18 -6.49 -18.28 18.22
C GLN A 18 -5.71 -17.27 17.39
N TRP A 19 -6.21 -16.03 17.36
CA TRP A 19 -5.52 -14.93 16.70
C TRP A 19 -4.33 -14.49 17.54
N GLN A 20 -3.19 -14.40 16.86
CA GLN A 20 -1.92 -13.94 17.42
C GLN A 20 -1.47 -12.68 16.68
N VAL A 21 -0.86 -11.77 17.43
CA VAL A 21 -0.21 -10.56 16.92
C VAL A 21 1.28 -10.72 17.13
N GLU A 22 2.06 -10.65 16.05
CA GLU A 22 3.52 -10.61 16.14
C GLU A 22 4.01 -9.15 16.17
N TRP A 23 4.95 -8.89 17.06
CA TRP A 23 5.49 -7.55 17.33
C TRP A 23 6.94 -7.42 16.83
N LEU A 24 7.26 -6.24 16.30
CA LEU A 24 8.56 -5.89 15.74
C LEU A 24 9.18 -4.73 16.52
N ASP A 25 10.40 -4.93 17.04
CA ASP A 25 11.21 -3.87 17.64
C ASP A 25 11.92 -3.06 16.53
N LEU A 26 11.44 -1.85 16.29
CA LEU A 26 12.09 -0.93 15.36
C LEU A 26 13.27 -0.17 16.00
N GLY A 27 13.30 -0.03 17.33
CA GLY A 27 14.20 0.91 18.02
C GLY A 27 14.18 2.29 17.36
N ASN A 28 15.36 2.84 17.12
CA ASN A 28 15.55 4.12 16.41
C ASN A 28 15.59 3.97 14.88
N HIS A 29 15.19 2.84 14.30
CA HIS A 29 15.19 2.67 12.84
C HIS A 29 14.14 3.58 12.19
N HIS A 30 14.59 4.43 11.28
CA HIS A 30 13.75 5.20 10.39
C HIS A 30 13.45 4.36 9.14
N ILE A 31 12.18 4.27 8.77
CA ILE A 31 11.74 3.44 7.64
C ILE A 31 12.02 4.21 6.36
N ALA A 32 13.03 3.77 5.60
CA ALA A 32 13.39 4.34 4.31
C ALA A 32 13.39 3.28 3.18
N GLU A 33 13.15 2.01 3.53
CA GLU A 33 13.12 0.91 2.58
C GLU A 33 11.91 1.03 1.61
N PRO A 34 12.05 0.64 0.33
CA PRO A 34 10.97 0.68 -0.66
C PRO A 34 9.68 -0.05 -0.29
N PHE A 35 9.80 -1.12 0.49
CA PHE A 35 8.72 -2.00 0.94
C PHE A 35 8.92 -2.36 2.41
N PHE A 36 7.82 -2.42 3.17
CA PHE A 36 7.90 -2.67 4.60
C PHE A 36 8.39 -4.09 4.95
N ASP A 37 8.22 -5.05 4.05
CA ASP A 37 8.79 -6.41 4.20
C ASP A 37 10.32 -6.39 4.31
N GLU A 38 11.01 -5.45 3.67
CA GLU A 38 12.46 -5.29 3.80
C GLU A 38 12.82 -4.80 5.20
N THR A 39 12.08 -3.81 5.72
CA THR A 39 12.20 -3.37 7.12
C THR A 39 11.95 -4.54 8.07
N ILE A 40 10.87 -5.31 7.87
CA ILE A 40 10.56 -6.48 8.69
C ILE A 40 11.72 -7.48 8.67
N ALA A 41 12.26 -7.82 7.49
CA ALA A 41 13.37 -8.77 7.36
C ALA A 41 14.63 -8.30 8.12
N ILE A 42 15.03 -7.05 7.93
CA ILE A 42 16.20 -6.45 8.61
C ILE A 42 16.01 -6.47 10.13
N ARG A 43 14.83 -6.06 10.60
CA ARG A 43 14.54 -5.90 12.02
C ARG A 43 14.37 -7.24 12.72
N ARG A 44 13.73 -8.22 12.07
CA ARG A 44 13.64 -9.59 12.59
C ARG A 44 15.02 -10.23 12.72
N ALA A 45 15.91 -10.06 11.75
CA ALA A 45 17.28 -10.57 11.85
C ALA A 45 17.99 -10.03 13.11
N ARG A 46 17.90 -8.70 13.35
CA ARG A 46 18.45 -8.07 14.56
C ARG A 46 17.81 -8.53 15.86
N MET A 47 16.50 -8.81 15.86
CA MET A 47 15.82 -9.35 17.03
C MET A 47 16.28 -10.79 17.32
N HIS A 48 16.48 -11.60 16.28
CA HIS A 48 16.97 -12.97 16.43
C HIS A 48 18.39 -13.05 17.01
N GLU A 49 19.23 -12.03 16.81
CA GLU A 49 20.54 -11.90 17.48
C GLU A 49 20.41 -11.70 19.01
N ARG A 50 19.28 -11.14 19.47
CA ARG A 50 19.03 -10.85 20.90
C ARG A 50 18.25 -11.96 21.59
N SER A 51 17.31 -12.61 20.89
CA SER A 51 16.44 -13.64 21.43
C SER A 51 15.94 -14.59 20.35
N VAL A 52 15.88 -15.88 20.68
CA VAL A 52 15.26 -16.90 19.83
C VAL A 52 13.73 -16.91 19.93
N PHE A 53 13.16 -16.27 20.96
CA PHE A 53 11.71 -16.21 21.17
C PHE A 53 11.07 -15.12 20.32
N ARG A 54 9.86 -15.42 19.80
CA ARG A 54 9.02 -14.42 19.12
C ARG A 54 8.26 -13.59 20.14
N SER A 55 8.17 -12.29 19.90
CA SER A 55 7.30 -11.38 20.65
C SER A 55 5.88 -11.48 20.10
N VAL A 56 5.01 -12.19 20.82
CA VAL A 56 3.63 -12.49 20.39
C VAL A 56 2.66 -12.12 21.50
N SER A 57 1.51 -11.56 21.12
CA SER A 57 0.36 -11.35 22.01
C SER A 57 -0.93 -11.86 21.36
N ASP A 58 -2.04 -11.80 22.10
CA ASP A 58 -3.36 -11.87 21.50
C ASP A 58 -3.78 -10.53 20.87
N LEU A 59 -4.93 -10.52 20.21
CA LEU A 59 -5.53 -9.31 19.63
C LEU A 59 -6.00 -8.29 20.66
N ASN A 60 -6.44 -8.71 21.85
CA ASN A 60 -6.93 -7.80 22.88
C ASN A 60 -5.81 -6.90 23.41
N PHE A 61 -4.60 -7.45 23.55
CA PHE A 61 -3.42 -6.68 23.90
C PHE A 61 -3.10 -5.60 22.86
N MET A 62 -3.35 -5.84 21.56
CA MET A 62 -3.18 -4.80 20.53
C MET A 62 -4.13 -3.63 20.76
N LEU A 63 -5.38 -3.89 21.15
CA LEU A 63 -6.34 -2.83 21.51
C LEU A 63 -5.85 -2.04 22.71
N GLU A 64 -5.50 -2.71 23.81
CA GLU A 64 -4.98 -2.08 25.03
C GLU A 64 -3.72 -1.26 24.76
N ALA A 65 -2.78 -1.81 23.99
CA ALA A 65 -1.56 -1.11 23.59
C ALA A 65 -1.88 0.16 22.82
N SER A 66 -2.82 0.11 21.88
CA SER A 66 -3.18 1.27 21.05
C SER A 66 -3.81 2.41 21.84
N GLU A 67 -4.44 2.14 22.98
CA GLU A 67 -5.01 3.18 23.86
C GLU A 67 -3.92 3.97 24.60
N ASN A 68 -2.75 3.35 24.81
CA ASN A 68 -1.72 3.82 25.74
C ASN A 68 -0.46 4.40 25.05
N ILE A 69 -0.58 4.82 23.79
CA ILE A 69 0.51 5.39 23.00
C ILE A 69 0.18 6.79 22.45
N GLU A 70 1.21 7.62 22.29
CA GLU A 70 1.17 8.81 21.45
C GLU A 70 1.44 8.39 20.00
N ALA A 71 0.54 8.76 19.09
CA ALA A 71 0.64 8.46 17.67
C ALA A 71 0.63 9.74 16.84
N VAL A 72 1.42 9.76 15.77
CA VAL A 72 1.37 10.83 14.76
C VAL A 72 0.12 10.65 13.88
N PRO A 73 -0.47 11.74 13.37
CA PRO A 73 -1.65 11.66 12.52
C PRO A 73 -1.37 10.94 11.19
N LEU A 74 -2.30 10.07 10.79
CA LEU A 74 -2.37 9.59 9.41
C LEU A 74 -2.76 10.77 8.50
N LYS A 75 -1.94 11.04 7.49
CA LYS A 75 -2.13 12.14 6.52
C LYS A 75 -2.58 11.67 5.15
N GLY A 76 -2.47 10.37 4.86
CA GLY A 76 -2.93 9.85 3.58
C GLY A 76 -2.83 8.35 3.43
N LEU A 77 -3.77 7.80 2.67
CA LEU A 77 -3.72 6.43 2.14
C LEU A 77 -3.45 6.47 0.64
N ILE A 78 -2.45 5.73 0.17
CA ILE A 78 -2.04 5.69 -1.23
C ILE A 78 -2.45 4.34 -1.84
N PHE A 79 -3.52 4.38 -2.64
CA PHE A 79 -4.01 3.30 -3.49
C PHE A 79 -3.33 3.35 -4.86
N HIS A 80 -3.26 2.20 -5.54
CA HIS A 80 -2.61 2.14 -6.84
C HIS A 80 -2.98 0.91 -7.67
N VAL A 81 -2.89 1.02 -9.00
CA VAL A 81 -3.11 -0.09 -9.93
C VAL A 81 -1.89 -0.97 -10.18
N SER A 82 -0.82 -0.80 -9.40
CA SER A 82 0.51 -1.43 -9.59
C SER A 82 1.28 -0.84 -10.78
N ARG A 83 2.63 -0.85 -10.68
CA ARG A 83 3.59 -0.34 -11.69
C ARG A 83 3.29 1.08 -12.22
N CYS A 84 2.66 1.91 -11.40
CA CYS A 84 2.21 3.27 -11.73
C CYS A 84 2.96 4.36 -10.95
N GLY A 85 4.15 4.07 -10.41
CA GLY A 85 4.95 5.06 -9.68
C GLY A 85 4.59 5.26 -8.20
N SER A 86 3.65 4.50 -7.63
CA SER A 86 3.29 4.57 -6.21
C SER A 86 4.47 4.33 -5.25
N THR A 87 5.35 3.37 -5.57
CA THR A 87 6.60 3.13 -4.80
C THR A 87 7.58 4.31 -4.87
N LEU A 88 7.58 5.08 -5.98
CA LEU A 88 8.42 6.27 -6.08
C LEU A 88 7.87 7.37 -5.17
N LEU A 89 6.55 7.60 -5.18
CA LEU A 89 5.89 8.57 -4.31
C LEU A 89 6.14 8.26 -2.83
N SER A 90 5.97 7.00 -2.40
CA SER A 90 6.21 6.60 -1.01
C SER A 90 7.66 6.86 -0.58
N GLN A 91 8.63 6.65 -1.48
CA GLN A 91 10.02 6.92 -1.18
C GLN A 91 10.37 8.40 -1.18
N VAL A 92 9.77 9.21 -2.04
CA VAL A 92 9.86 10.67 -1.96
C VAL A 92 9.36 11.14 -0.58
N LEU A 93 8.22 10.62 -0.11
CA LEU A 93 7.70 10.93 1.23
C LEU A 93 8.64 10.48 2.35
N SER A 94 9.33 9.35 2.18
CA SER A 94 10.29 8.79 3.15
C SER A 94 11.62 9.55 3.18
N THR A 95 11.85 10.53 2.30
CA THR A 95 13.08 11.36 2.36
C THR A 95 13.05 12.41 3.47
N ALA A 96 11.86 12.73 3.99
CA ALA A 96 11.64 13.67 5.07
C ALA A 96 11.62 12.91 6.40
N GLU A 97 12.47 13.31 7.34
CA GLU A 97 12.67 12.62 8.62
C GLU A 97 11.44 12.76 9.55
N GLU A 98 10.56 13.72 9.26
CA GLU A 98 9.30 13.97 9.95
C GLU A 98 8.17 13.00 9.55
N ASN A 99 8.37 12.23 8.47
CA ASN A 99 7.36 11.33 7.94
C ASN A 99 7.63 9.87 8.33
N ILE A 100 6.59 9.18 8.78
CA ILE A 100 6.56 7.72 8.83
C ILE A 100 5.83 7.24 7.58
N VAL A 101 6.46 6.38 6.78
CA VAL A 101 5.83 5.84 5.57
C VAL A 101 5.87 4.32 5.60
N TYR A 102 4.70 3.70 5.64
CA TYR A 102 4.57 2.25 5.49
C TYR A 102 4.15 1.93 4.06
N ALA A 103 4.92 1.10 3.38
CA ALA A 103 4.61 0.62 2.04
C ALA A 103 4.23 -0.86 2.08
N GLU A 104 2.96 -1.16 1.76
CA GLU A 104 2.40 -2.52 1.63
C GLU A 104 2.58 -3.31 2.93
N ALA A 105 2.13 -2.74 4.06
CA ALA A 105 2.30 -3.35 5.37
C ALA A 105 1.42 -4.60 5.53
N PRO A 106 1.99 -5.82 5.74
CA PRO A 106 1.23 -7.07 5.75
C PRO A 106 0.10 -7.12 6.78
N LEU A 107 0.30 -6.46 7.93
CA LEU A 107 -0.70 -6.33 8.99
C LEU A 107 -2.04 -5.79 8.48
N ILE A 108 -1.99 -4.79 7.59
CA ILE A 108 -3.20 -4.14 7.06
C ILE A 108 -3.97 -5.11 6.18
N ASP A 109 -3.28 -5.82 5.28
CA ASP A 109 -3.88 -6.85 4.44
C ASP A 109 -4.52 -7.97 5.26
N GLN A 110 -3.79 -8.47 6.25
CA GLN A 110 -4.24 -9.58 7.09
C GLN A 110 -5.47 -9.22 7.92
N ILE A 111 -5.56 -7.99 8.45
CA ILE A 111 -6.75 -7.52 9.17
C ILE A 111 -7.94 -7.38 8.22
N LEU A 112 -7.74 -6.76 7.04
CA LEU A 112 -8.80 -6.58 6.04
C LEU A 112 -9.40 -7.90 5.56
N ARG A 113 -8.60 -8.97 5.60
CA ARG A 113 -8.92 -10.32 5.11
C ARG A 113 -9.14 -11.34 6.22
N ALA A 114 -9.17 -10.91 7.48
CA ALA A 114 -9.28 -11.83 8.62
C ALA A 114 -10.55 -12.70 8.56
N HIS A 115 -11.65 -12.16 8.03
CA HIS A 115 -12.90 -12.90 7.81
C HIS A 115 -12.75 -14.13 6.90
N GLU A 116 -11.78 -14.13 5.97
CA GLU A 116 -11.50 -15.29 5.08
C GLU A 116 -11.06 -16.52 5.88
N ASN A 117 -10.41 -16.30 7.04
CA ASN A 117 -9.89 -17.36 7.90
C ASN A 117 -10.78 -17.63 9.13
N ASP A 118 -11.60 -16.66 9.52
CA ASP A 118 -12.49 -16.73 10.68
C ASP A 118 -13.76 -15.89 10.43
N ILE A 119 -14.86 -16.54 10.11
CA ILE A 119 -16.16 -15.88 9.83
C ILE A 119 -16.68 -15.05 11.02
N SER A 120 -16.21 -15.33 12.25
CA SER A 120 -16.58 -14.53 13.43
C SER A 120 -15.88 -13.18 13.45
N PHE A 121 -14.87 -12.98 12.60
CA PHE A 121 -14.15 -11.73 12.42
C PHE A 121 -14.92 -10.81 11.44
N ASP A 122 -16.04 -10.29 11.93
CA ASP A 122 -16.95 -9.44 11.16
C ASP A 122 -16.36 -8.06 10.80
N THR A 123 -17.11 -7.31 9.99
CA THR A 123 -16.74 -5.96 9.54
C THR A 123 -16.48 -4.99 10.71
N GLU A 124 -17.17 -5.10 11.84
CA GLU A 124 -16.93 -4.22 12.99
C GLU A 124 -15.60 -4.52 13.65
N LYS A 125 -15.25 -5.81 13.81
CA LYS A 125 -13.92 -6.24 14.27
C LYS A 125 -12.83 -5.78 13.32
N VAL A 126 -13.02 -5.93 12.00
CA VAL A 126 -12.05 -5.43 11.01
C VAL A 126 -11.80 -3.93 11.20
N LYS A 127 -12.85 -3.11 11.30
CA LYS A 127 -12.70 -1.67 11.53
C LYS A 127 -12.02 -1.35 12.86
N LEU A 128 -12.37 -2.05 13.93
CA LEU A 128 -11.80 -1.86 15.26
C LEU A 128 -10.29 -2.15 15.27
N TYR A 129 -9.90 -3.33 14.80
CA TYR A 129 -8.50 -3.75 14.78
C TYR A 129 -7.68 -2.97 13.76
N LEU A 130 -8.26 -2.57 12.63
CA LEU A 130 -7.56 -1.74 11.65
C LEU A 130 -7.22 -0.35 12.22
N LYS A 131 -8.17 0.29 12.92
CA LYS A 131 -7.93 1.57 13.60
C LYS A 131 -6.85 1.45 14.67
N SER A 132 -6.91 0.39 15.48
CA SER A 132 -5.91 0.11 16.52
C SER A 132 -4.51 -0.13 15.91
N ALA A 133 -4.42 -0.97 14.87
CA ALA A 133 -3.19 -1.26 14.15
C ALA A 133 -2.58 0.01 13.54
N VAL A 134 -3.36 0.81 12.82
CA VAL A 134 -2.87 2.07 12.22
C VAL A 134 -2.39 3.05 13.29
N LYS A 135 -3.10 3.14 14.44
CA LYS A 135 -2.64 3.98 15.55
C LYS A 135 -1.27 3.53 16.08
N LEU A 136 -1.08 2.21 16.27
CA LEU A 136 0.20 1.64 16.70
C LEU A 136 1.31 1.80 15.65
N LEU A 137 1.01 1.65 14.36
CA LEU A 137 1.97 1.95 13.29
C LEU A 137 2.42 3.42 13.33
N GLY A 138 1.52 4.33 13.72
CA GLY A 138 1.80 5.75 13.90
C GLY A 138 2.53 6.10 15.20
N GLN A 139 2.94 5.12 16.01
CA GLN A 139 3.57 5.38 17.29
C GLN A 139 4.78 6.31 17.16
N LYS A 140 4.78 7.38 17.97
CA LYS A 140 5.78 8.45 17.91
C LYS A 140 7.08 8.03 18.61
N ARG A 141 7.89 7.25 17.91
CA ARG A 141 9.22 6.76 18.37
C ARG A 141 10.32 7.81 18.31
N ASN A 142 10.15 8.83 17.46
CA ASN A 142 11.06 9.94 17.29
C ASN A 142 10.27 11.26 17.48
N THR A 143 10.86 12.23 18.18
CA THR A 143 10.25 13.55 18.42
C THR A 143 9.99 14.32 17.12
N GLU A 144 10.77 14.07 16.08
CA GLU A 144 10.63 14.72 14.78
C GLU A 144 9.42 14.21 13.99
N TYR A 145 8.88 13.03 14.31
CA TYR A 145 7.73 12.49 13.56
C TYR A 145 6.49 13.36 13.75
N GLN A 146 5.95 13.82 12.62
CA GLN A 146 4.75 14.67 12.54
C GLN A 146 3.65 14.05 11.66
N ASN A 147 4.00 13.22 10.69
CA ASN A 147 3.06 12.71 9.69
C ASN A 147 3.23 11.21 9.48
N MET A 148 2.12 10.51 9.22
CA MET A 148 2.16 9.13 8.74
C MET A 148 1.45 9.00 7.39
N PHE A 149 2.03 8.21 6.49
CA PHE A 149 1.43 7.81 5.23
C PHE A 149 1.47 6.30 5.09
N ILE A 150 0.41 5.72 4.52
CA ILE A 150 0.36 4.29 4.24
C ILE A 150 0.08 4.11 2.76
N LYS A 151 1.04 3.53 2.05
CA LYS A 151 0.82 2.98 0.71
C LYS A 151 0.29 1.57 0.88
N LEU A 152 -0.89 1.33 0.33
CA LEU A 152 -1.62 0.07 0.43
C LEU A 152 -1.19 -0.90 -0.67
N ASP A 153 -1.54 -2.18 -0.53
CA ASP A 153 -1.43 -3.13 -1.63
C ASP A 153 -2.42 -2.78 -2.75
N SER A 154 -2.10 -3.15 -4.00
CA SER A 154 -2.92 -2.76 -5.15
C SER A 154 -4.35 -3.26 -5.06
N TRP A 155 -4.56 -4.46 -4.49
CA TRP A 155 -5.87 -5.07 -4.36
C TRP A 155 -6.71 -4.45 -3.22
N HIS A 156 -6.12 -3.64 -2.32
CA HIS A 156 -6.88 -2.89 -1.30
C HIS A 156 -7.86 -1.86 -1.90
N ILE A 157 -7.76 -1.56 -3.19
CA ILE A 157 -8.79 -0.81 -3.94
C ILE A 157 -10.19 -1.42 -3.76
N HIS A 158 -10.29 -2.75 -3.65
CA HIS A 158 -11.58 -3.43 -3.41
C HIS A 158 -12.10 -3.25 -1.98
N HIS A 159 -11.22 -2.92 -1.02
CA HIS A 159 -11.56 -2.58 0.36
C HIS A 159 -11.80 -1.08 0.60
N TYR A 160 -11.98 -0.29 -0.46
CA TYR A 160 -12.20 1.15 -0.35
C TYR A 160 -13.30 1.52 0.67
N SER A 161 -14.46 0.85 0.64
CA SER A 161 -15.61 1.23 1.47
C SER A 161 -15.33 1.06 2.97
N ILE A 162 -14.63 -0.01 3.37
CA ILE A 162 -14.26 -0.23 4.77
C ILE A 162 -13.15 0.73 5.22
N LEU A 163 -12.18 1.01 4.35
CA LEU A 163 -11.12 1.99 4.62
C LEU A 163 -11.71 3.39 4.78
N ARG A 164 -12.61 3.81 3.88
CA ARG A 164 -13.28 5.11 3.96
C ARG A 164 -14.17 5.22 5.21
N ALA A 165 -14.86 4.15 5.61
CA ALA A 165 -15.60 4.12 6.87
C ALA A 165 -14.70 4.23 8.11
N CYS A 166 -13.47 3.73 8.05
CA CYS A 166 -12.49 3.89 9.12
C CYS A 166 -11.92 5.31 9.19
N TYR A 167 -11.69 5.92 8.02
CA TYR A 167 -10.93 7.15 7.86
C TYR A 167 -11.69 8.16 6.97
N PRO A 168 -12.85 8.66 7.42
CA PRO A 168 -13.70 9.55 6.61
C PRO A 168 -12.97 10.85 6.23
N ASP A 169 -12.18 11.40 7.16
CA ASP A 169 -11.52 12.70 7.00
C ASP A 169 -10.08 12.61 6.46
N ILE A 170 -9.63 11.41 6.05
CA ILE A 170 -8.27 11.21 5.54
C ILE A 170 -8.25 11.28 4.02
N PRO A 171 -7.32 12.04 3.41
CA PRO A 171 -7.07 12.02 1.98
C PRO A 171 -6.72 10.62 1.44
N PHE A 172 -7.44 10.17 0.41
CA PHE A 172 -7.14 8.93 -0.32
C PHE A 172 -6.61 9.29 -1.70
N PHE A 173 -5.44 8.75 -2.04
CA PHE A 173 -4.73 9.02 -3.28
C PHE A 173 -4.78 7.78 -4.18
N PHE A 174 -5.27 7.92 -5.39
CA PHE A 174 -5.39 6.82 -6.35
C PHE A 174 -4.45 7.05 -7.52
N ILE A 175 -3.46 6.18 -7.69
CA ILE A 175 -2.45 6.31 -8.75
C ILE A 175 -2.71 5.29 -9.85
N SER A 176 -3.01 5.78 -11.05
CA SER A 176 -3.24 4.99 -12.27
C SER A 176 -2.08 5.13 -13.27
N ARG A 177 -2.09 4.28 -14.31
CA ARG A 177 -1.19 4.36 -15.46
C ARG A 177 -1.87 3.64 -16.64
N GLU A 178 -1.49 3.93 -17.89
CA GLU A 178 -1.96 3.19 -19.07
C GLU A 178 -1.74 1.66 -18.90
N PRO A 179 -2.75 0.81 -19.15
CA PRO A 179 -2.68 -0.63 -18.90
C PRO A 179 -1.57 -1.33 -19.69
N ALA A 180 -1.35 -0.94 -20.95
CA ALA A 180 -0.30 -1.52 -21.78
C ALA A 180 1.09 -1.41 -21.13
N ALA A 181 1.38 -0.26 -20.48
CA ALA A 181 2.64 -0.05 -19.78
C ALA A 181 2.74 -0.89 -18.50
N VAL A 182 1.64 -1.03 -17.76
CA VAL A 182 1.58 -1.87 -16.55
C VAL A 182 1.76 -3.35 -16.90
N ILE A 183 1.08 -3.84 -17.94
CA ILE A 183 1.20 -5.21 -18.45
C ILE A 183 2.63 -5.49 -18.90
N ALA A 184 3.22 -4.62 -19.72
CA ALA A 184 4.61 -4.77 -20.18
C ALA A 184 5.60 -4.84 -19.00
N SER A 185 5.38 -4.04 -17.95
CA SER A 185 6.21 -4.09 -16.74
C SER A 185 6.07 -5.42 -15.99
N HIS A 186 4.85 -5.96 -15.89
CA HIS A 186 4.58 -7.27 -15.27
C HIS A 186 5.07 -8.46 -16.10
N GLN A 187 5.08 -8.37 -17.44
CA GLN A 187 5.64 -9.41 -18.30
C GLN A 187 7.15 -9.60 -18.07
N ARG A 188 7.89 -8.50 -17.83
CA ARG A 188 9.32 -8.58 -17.48
C ARG A 188 9.53 -9.10 -16.06
N ARG A 189 8.66 -8.70 -15.14
CA ARG A 189 8.75 -9.11 -13.73
C ARG A 189 7.37 -9.20 -13.09
N PRO A 190 6.78 -10.41 -13.05
CA PRO A 190 5.47 -10.62 -12.46
C PRO A 190 5.43 -10.15 -11.00
N GLY A 191 4.31 -9.54 -10.62
CA GLY A 191 3.98 -9.34 -9.21
C GLY A 191 3.07 -10.47 -8.79
N ILE A 192 3.04 -10.82 -7.51
CA ILE A 192 2.31 -12.01 -7.03
C ILE A 192 0.83 -11.99 -7.44
N HIS A 193 0.17 -10.83 -7.36
CA HIS A 193 -1.24 -10.65 -7.74
C HIS A 193 -1.50 -10.71 -9.25
N MET A 194 -0.45 -10.75 -10.08
CA MET A 194 -0.55 -10.91 -11.54
C MET A 194 -0.17 -12.33 -11.99
N VAL A 195 0.06 -13.25 -11.04
CA VAL A 195 0.29 -14.66 -11.32
C VAL A 195 -0.93 -15.46 -10.85
N PRO A 196 -1.62 -16.19 -11.74
CA PRO A 196 -2.79 -16.98 -11.35
C PRO A 196 -2.48 -17.91 -10.17
N GLY A 197 -3.33 -17.87 -9.15
CA GLY A 197 -3.25 -18.78 -7.99
C GLY A 197 -2.30 -18.36 -6.86
N LEU A 198 -1.49 -17.30 -7.01
CA LEU A 198 -0.64 -16.80 -5.91
C LEU A 198 -1.36 -15.85 -4.95
N VAL A 199 -2.41 -15.19 -5.43
CA VAL A 199 -3.34 -14.38 -4.62
C VAL A 199 -4.74 -14.90 -4.90
N ASP A 200 -5.60 -14.90 -3.89
CA ASP A 200 -7.00 -15.32 -4.05
C ASP A 200 -7.67 -14.49 -5.15
N ALA A 201 -8.23 -15.16 -6.15
CA ALA A 201 -8.86 -14.52 -7.28
C ALA A 201 -10.11 -13.72 -6.87
N ASN A 202 -10.78 -14.13 -5.79
CA ASN A 202 -11.90 -13.38 -5.21
C ASN A 202 -11.45 -12.02 -4.65
N LEU A 203 -10.25 -11.92 -4.09
CA LEU A 203 -9.68 -10.66 -3.59
C LEU A 203 -9.44 -9.65 -4.73
N LEU A 204 -9.17 -10.17 -5.92
CA LEU A 204 -8.93 -9.38 -7.14
C LEU A 204 -10.19 -9.14 -7.95
N ASN A 205 -11.35 -9.68 -7.52
CA ASN A 205 -12.60 -9.73 -8.29
C ASN A 205 -12.45 -10.37 -9.68
N VAL A 206 -11.46 -11.26 -9.87
CA VAL A 206 -11.23 -11.94 -11.14
C VAL A 206 -11.66 -13.40 -11.02
N PRO A 207 -12.77 -13.84 -11.65
CA PRO A 207 -13.12 -15.25 -11.66
C PRO A 207 -12.05 -16.04 -12.41
N TYR A 208 -11.60 -17.15 -11.82
CA TYR A 208 -10.59 -18.01 -12.44
C TYR A 208 -11.08 -18.60 -13.76
N ARG A 209 -10.21 -18.60 -14.78
CA ARG A 209 -10.43 -19.25 -16.07
C ARG A 209 -9.18 -20.05 -16.46
N ASP A 210 -9.35 -21.27 -16.99
CA ASP A 210 -8.24 -22.16 -17.33
C ASP A 210 -7.23 -21.53 -18.32
N GLU A 211 -7.73 -20.67 -19.21
CA GLU A 211 -6.94 -19.92 -20.19
C GLU A 211 -5.88 -18.99 -19.57
N PHE A 212 -6.04 -18.60 -18.31
CA PHE A 212 -5.08 -17.75 -17.59
C PHE A 212 -3.74 -18.43 -17.36
N ASN A 213 -3.71 -19.76 -17.21
CA ASN A 213 -2.45 -20.49 -17.05
C ASN A 213 -1.61 -20.45 -18.34
N ALA A 214 -2.27 -20.39 -19.50
CA ALA A 214 -1.61 -20.37 -20.80
C ALA A 214 -1.24 -18.94 -21.25
N HIS A 215 -1.92 -17.91 -20.72
CA HIS A 215 -1.78 -16.52 -21.16
C HIS A 215 -1.65 -15.57 -19.97
N SER A 216 -0.45 -15.46 -19.39
CA SER A 216 -0.18 -14.59 -18.22
C SER A 216 -0.53 -13.11 -18.45
N GLY A 217 -0.37 -12.62 -19.68
CA GLY A 217 -0.77 -11.26 -20.06
C GLY A 217 -2.29 -11.04 -20.01
N LEU A 218 -3.09 -12.07 -20.34
CA LEU A 218 -4.55 -12.00 -20.26
C LEU A 218 -5.01 -11.89 -18.80
N TYR A 219 -4.45 -12.71 -17.91
CA TYR A 219 -4.77 -12.61 -16.48
C TYR A 219 -4.41 -11.23 -15.91
N THR A 220 -3.23 -10.72 -16.25
CA THR A 220 -2.80 -9.36 -15.84
C THR A 220 -3.78 -8.30 -16.35
N ALA A 221 -4.24 -8.41 -17.60
CA ALA A 221 -5.21 -7.48 -18.18
C ALA A 221 -6.56 -7.51 -17.44
N GLU A 222 -7.03 -8.68 -17.01
CA GLU A 222 -8.28 -8.82 -16.25
C GLU A 222 -8.20 -8.24 -14.85
N VAL A 223 -7.09 -8.48 -14.13
CA VAL A 223 -6.86 -7.86 -12.81
C VAL A 223 -6.88 -6.34 -12.94
N LEU A 224 -6.18 -5.80 -13.94
CA LEU A 224 -6.19 -4.36 -14.20
C LEU A 224 -7.58 -3.84 -14.61
N ARG A 225 -8.35 -4.61 -15.39
CA ARG A 225 -9.71 -4.25 -15.78
C ARG A 225 -10.59 -4.04 -14.53
N GLU A 226 -10.52 -4.96 -13.58
CA GLU A 226 -11.25 -4.85 -12.31
C GLU A 226 -10.78 -3.66 -11.45
N PHE A 227 -9.47 -3.38 -11.44
CA PHE A 227 -8.96 -2.17 -10.78
C PHE A 227 -9.51 -0.89 -11.41
N TYR A 228 -9.51 -0.74 -12.74
CA TYR A 228 -10.06 0.48 -13.38
C TYR A 228 -11.57 0.59 -13.22
N ILE A 229 -12.32 -0.52 -13.28
CA ILE A 229 -13.76 -0.52 -12.99
C ILE A 229 -14.01 -0.01 -11.57
N LYS A 230 -13.26 -0.52 -10.59
CA LYS A 230 -13.40 -0.08 -9.20
C LYS A 230 -12.97 1.37 -9.01
N LEU A 231 -11.92 1.84 -9.68
CA LEU A 231 -11.53 3.26 -9.65
C LEU A 231 -12.61 4.17 -10.24
N SER A 232 -13.24 3.79 -11.36
CA SER A 232 -14.38 4.51 -11.93
C SER A 232 -15.56 4.58 -10.95
N ALA A 233 -15.87 3.49 -10.26
CA ALA A 233 -16.92 3.46 -9.24
C ALA A 233 -16.59 4.40 -8.06
N ILE A 234 -15.34 4.35 -7.55
CA ILE A 234 -14.87 5.22 -6.46
C ILE A 234 -14.90 6.70 -6.87
N TRP A 235 -14.52 7.03 -8.12
CA TRP A 235 -14.62 8.39 -8.64
C TRP A 235 -16.06 8.90 -8.61
N GLN A 236 -17.02 8.06 -8.99
CA GLN A 236 -18.44 8.42 -9.02
C GLN A 236 -19.05 8.70 -7.65
N GLU A 237 -18.43 8.22 -6.56
CA GLU A 237 -18.83 8.58 -5.21
C GLU A 237 -18.60 10.07 -4.88
N LYS A 238 -17.74 10.76 -5.66
CA LYS A 238 -17.46 12.21 -5.53
C LYS A 238 -17.05 12.62 -4.11
N HIS A 239 -16.37 11.74 -3.39
CA HIS A 239 -15.86 12.07 -2.07
C HIS A 239 -14.77 13.16 -2.19
N GLU A 240 -14.90 14.26 -1.45
CA GLU A 240 -14.05 15.45 -1.59
C GLU A 240 -12.56 15.19 -1.29
N LEU A 241 -12.30 14.19 -0.46
CA LEU A 241 -10.95 13.75 -0.08
C LEU A 241 -10.43 12.56 -0.91
N ASN A 242 -11.03 12.28 -2.08
CA ASN A 242 -10.46 11.35 -3.05
C ASN A 242 -9.72 12.14 -4.13
N TYR A 243 -8.42 11.92 -4.24
CA TYR A 243 -7.55 12.53 -5.24
C TYR A 243 -7.02 11.46 -6.17
N PHE A 244 -7.02 11.72 -7.47
CA PHE A 244 -6.60 10.75 -8.46
C PHE A 244 -5.51 11.34 -9.36
N PHE A 245 -4.51 10.52 -9.67
CA PHE A 245 -3.37 10.90 -10.50
C PHE A 245 -3.06 9.81 -11.51
N ASP A 246 -2.92 10.18 -12.77
CA ASP A 246 -2.39 9.27 -13.78
C ASP A 246 -0.89 9.53 -14.00
N TYR A 247 -0.10 8.46 -13.88
CA TYR A 247 1.35 8.48 -14.07
C TYR A 247 1.76 9.02 -15.44
N GLY A 248 0.92 8.86 -16.47
CA GLY A 248 1.14 9.41 -17.80
C GLY A 248 1.25 10.93 -17.84
N SER A 249 0.74 11.63 -16.81
CA SER A 249 0.89 13.10 -16.67
C SER A 249 2.32 13.54 -16.34
N GLY A 250 3.18 12.61 -15.91
CA GLY A 250 4.55 12.85 -15.49
C GLY A 250 4.72 12.82 -13.96
N VAL A 251 5.83 12.24 -13.51
CA VAL A 251 6.12 12.00 -12.09
C VAL A 251 6.18 13.29 -11.28
N GLU A 252 6.85 14.32 -11.80
CA GLU A 252 6.99 15.61 -11.11
C GLU A 252 5.63 16.24 -10.83
N LYS A 253 4.71 16.19 -11.80
CA LYS A 253 3.34 16.70 -11.63
C LYS A 253 2.55 15.88 -10.63
N MET A 254 2.70 14.55 -10.62
CA MET A 254 2.07 13.69 -9.63
C MET A 254 2.54 14.04 -8.22
N VAL A 255 3.85 14.21 -8.00
CA VAL A 255 4.42 14.59 -6.70
C VAL A 255 3.95 15.99 -6.29
N ASP A 256 4.04 16.98 -7.18
CA ASP A 256 3.57 18.35 -6.92
C ASP A 256 2.09 18.39 -6.53
N HIS A 257 1.24 17.70 -7.30
CA HIS A 257 -0.20 17.64 -7.01
C HIS A 257 -0.48 16.93 -5.68
N PHE A 258 0.24 15.85 -5.36
CA PHE A 258 0.11 15.18 -4.06
C PHE A 258 0.40 16.14 -2.89
N PHE A 259 1.54 16.82 -2.87
CA PHE A 259 1.89 17.71 -1.75
C PHE A 259 0.93 18.90 -1.63
N LYS A 260 0.49 19.47 -2.76
CA LYS A 260 -0.55 20.51 -2.79
C LYS A 260 -1.87 20.04 -2.19
N SER A 261 -2.31 18.82 -2.49
CA SER A 261 -3.60 18.31 -2.02
C SER A 261 -3.70 18.15 -0.50
N ILE A 262 -2.57 18.04 0.20
CA ILE A 262 -2.50 17.89 1.66
C ILE A 262 -1.92 19.11 2.38
N ASN A 263 -1.71 20.22 1.67
CA ASN A 263 -1.10 21.44 2.20
C ASN A 263 0.24 21.19 2.92
N LEU A 264 1.03 20.22 2.45
CA LEU A 264 2.40 20.03 2.91
C LEU A 264 3.36 20.73 1.94
N PRO A 265 4.41 21.40 2.44
CA PRO A 265 5.42 21.97 1.56
C PRO A 265 6.06 20.84 0.76
N LEU A 266 6.24 21.06 -0.54
CA LEU A 266 7.15 20.24 -1.33
C LEU A 266 8.53 20.31 -0.65
N PRO A 267 9.13 19.18 -0.26
CA PRO A 267 10.43 19.24 0.36
C PRO A 267 11.43 19.77 -0.69
N MET A 268 11.91 21.00 -0.51
CA MET A 268 12.96 21.57 -1.34
C MET A 268 14.29 20.93 -0.95
N ASN A 269 14.48 19.67 -1.33
CA ASN A 269 15.67 18.90 -0.99
C ASN A 269 16.26 18.27 -2.25
N THR A 270 17.58 18.42 -2.42
CA THR A 270 18.35 17.73 -3.47
C THR A 270 18.11 16.22 -3.46
N ARG A 271 17.80 15.64 -2.28
CA ARG A 271 17.40 14.23 -2.10
C ARG A 271 16.17 13.85 -2.92
N ILE A 272 15.18 14.73 -3.10
CA ILE A 272 13.99 14.43 -3.94
C ILE A 272 14.39 14.41 -5.40
N THR A 273 15.10 15.43 -5.87
CA THR A 273 15.56 15.51 -7.26
C THR A 273 16.43 14.30 -7.60
N GLU A 274 17.36 13.93 -6.72
CA GLU A 274 18.15 12.69 -6.85
C GLU A 274 17.25 11.45 -6.85
N ARG A 275 16.28 11.35 -5.94
CA ARG A 275 15.38 10.19 -5.88
C ARG A 275 14.55 10.03 -7.14
N LEU A 276 14.08 11.11 -7.75
CA LEU A 276 13.32 11.10 -9.00
C LEU A 276 14.14 10.57 -10.18
N THR A 277 15.48 10.65 -10.12
CA THR A 277 16.38 10.10 -11.16
C THR A 277 16.73 8.61 -10.97
N ARG A 278 16.27 7.97 -9.88
CA ARG A 278 16.67 6.60 -9.49
C ARG A 278 15.50 5.61 -9.59
N HIS A 279 15.77 4.34 -9.85
CA HIS A 279 14.76 3.29 -9.99
C HIS A 279 14.01 3.07 -8.67
N SER A 280 12.68 3.00 -8.71
CA SER A 280 11.84 2.97 -7.50
C SER A 280 12.09 1.73 -6.64
N LYS A 281 12.23 0.53 -7.23
CA LYS A 281 12.46 -0.70 -6.46
C LYS A 281 13.93 -1.03 -6.20
N TYR A 282 14.85 -0.24 -6.76
CA TYR A 282 16.29 -0.46 -6.67
C TYR A 282 16.98 0.91 -6.60
N PRO A 283 17.06 1.52 -5.41
CA PRO A 283 17.50 2.90 -5.26
C PRO A 283 18.91 3.16 -5.81
N ASP A 284 19.77 2.13 -5.90
CA ASP A 284 21.12 2.24 -6.45
C ASP A 284 21.15 2.36 -7.98
N GLN A 285 20.08 1.98 -8.69
CA GLN A 285 20.02 2.01 -10.15
C GLN A 285 19.44 3.35 -10.64
N LEU A 286 19.97 3.87 -11.76
CA LEU A 286 19.33 5.02 -12.45
C LEU A 286 17.98 4.60 -13.02
N PHE A 287 17.02 5.52 -13.03
CA PHE A 287 15.77 5.34 -13.74
C PHE A 287 16.06 5.18 -15.23
N GLN A 288 15.71 4.02 -15.77
CA GLN A 288 15.75 3.78 -17.20
C GLN A 288 14.31 3.80 -17.72
N PRO A 289 13.97 4.67 -18.69
CA PRO A 289 12.70 4.61 -19.37
C PRO A 289 12.50 3.21 -19.92
N GLU A 290 11.34 2.61 -19.64
CA GLU A 290 11.03 1.28 -20.11
C GLU A 290 11.07 1.26 -21.65
N LYS A 291 11.88 0.37 -22.24
CA LYS A 291 11.87 0.17 -23.70
C LYS A 291 10.46 -0.27 -24.13
N PRO A 292 9.94 0.25 -25.26
CA PRO A 292 8.68 -0.22 -25.80
C PRO A 292 8.77 -1.74 -26.02
N VAL A 293 7.83 -2.48 -25.46
CA VAL A 293 7.57 -3.88 -25.82
C VAL A 293 6.49 -3.86 -26.89
N ASP A 294 6.46 -4.84 -27.78
CA ASP A 294 5.35 -4.99 -28.74
C ASP A 294 4.02 -4.94 -27.97
N LYS A 295 3.18 -3.96 -28.31
CA LYS A 295 1.91 -3.73 -27.61
C LYS A 295 0.98 -4.92 -27.90
N VAL A 296 0.94 -5.87 -26.99
CA VAL A 296 -0.17 -6.83 -26.94
C VAL A 296 -1.40 -6.07 -26.44
N SER A 297 -2.38 -5.90 -27.32
CA SER A 297 -3.61 -5.18 -27.02
C SER A 297 -4.62 -6.09 -26.32
N TYR A 298 -5.27 -5.55 -25.30
CA TYR A 298 -6.33 -6.20 -24.55
C TYR A 298 -7.53 -5.24 -24.51
N PRO A 299 -8.51 -5.37 -25.43
CA PRO A 299 -9.54 -4.35 -25.64
C PRO A 299 -10.37 -4.03 -24.40
N GLU A 300 -10.68 -5.02 -23.56
CA GLU A 300 -11.53 -4.83 -22.39
C GLU A 300 -10.87 -3.98 -21.29
N VAL A 301 -9.57 -4.17 -21.03
CA VAL A 301 -8.85 -3.32 -20.06
C VAL A 301 -8.60 -1.92 -20.62
N GLU A 302 -8.33 -1.80 -21.91
CA GLU A 302 -8.18 -0.50 -22.59
C GLU A 302 -9.47 0.32 -22.51
N LYS A 303 -10.62 -0.32 -22.72
CA LYS A 303 -11.94 0.30 -22.57
C LYS A 303 -12.23 0.72 -21.13
N ALA A 304 -11.91 -0.13 -20.15
CA ALA A 304 -12.08 0.21 -18.73
C ALA A 304 -11.21 1.41 -18.33
N TYR A 305 -9.94 1.41 -18.75
CA TYR A 305 -9.04 2.54 -18.54
C TYR A 305 -9.55 3.82 -19.21
N ALA A 306 -9.95 3.77 -20.47
CA ALA A 306 -10.50 4.93 -21.18
C ALA A 306 -11.76 5.49 -20.49
N THR A 307 -12.63 4.60 -20.00
CA THR A 307 -13.83 4.98 -19.23
C THR A 307 -13.45 5.73 -17.95
N PHE A 308 -12.46 5.23 -17.21
CA PHE A 308 -11.91 5.90 -16.04
C PHE A 308 -11.28 7.25 -16.41
N MET A 309 -10.48 7.31 -17.47
CA MET A 309 -9.77 8.52 -17.88
C MET A 309 -10.70 9.64 -18.38
N ASN A 310 -11.86 9.30 -18.94
CA ASN A 310 -12.87 10.28 -19.36
C ASN A 310 -13.37 11.17 -18.22
N HIS A 311 -13.17 10.76 -16.96
CA HIS A 311 -13.50 11.57 -15.80
C HIS A 311 -12.55 12.77 -15.59
N PHE A 312 -11.32 12.73 -16.10
CA PHE A 312 -10.34 13.82 -15.96
C PHE A 312 -10.41 14.85 -17.10
N SER A 313 -11.11 14.53 -18.19
CA SER A 313 -11.28 15.41 -19.35
C SER A 313 -12.56 16.25 -19.32
N ARG A 314 -13.32 16.18 -18.22
CA ARG A 314 -14.55 16.94 -17.96
C ARG A 314 -14.35 17.89 -16.80
#